data_AF-A0A4R3N8E4-F1
#
_entry.id   AF-A0A4R3N8E4-F1
#
_cell.length_a   1.000
_cell.length_b   1.000
_cell.length_c   1.000
_cell.angle_alpha   90.00
_cell.angle_beta   90.00
_cell.angle_gamma   90.00
#
_symmetry.space_group_name_H-M   'P 1'
#
loop_
_entity.id
_entity.type
_entity.pdbx_description
1 polymer ?
#
loop_
_entity_poly.entity_id
_entity_poly.type
_entity_poly.pdbx_seq_one_letter_code
_entity_poly.pdbx_strand_id
1 'polypeptide(L)'
;MKPFPVEIQKCEGFWLCVTPDAVVQSFGTIIAAIGGVLGAYLLLRKEFRYKEKEKEYIFKLEFRKAKRWVDLSLEHLERFHQSWENGTDIRLLIDGDEKLLQKTNEMLRDMSSSIIPSKILDDYDGLEYEFSGFTFYLNMYKNNLFLDGIVDEDNIRENLRKSIDSVNQHISNITNKIDL
;
A
#
# COMPACT_ATOMS: atom_id res chain seq x y z
N MET A 1 -79.49 44.00 6.21
CA MET A 1 -78.11 43.76 6.67
C MET A 1 -77.21 43.75 5.43
N LYS A 2 -76.24 44.66 5.34
CA LYS A 2 -75.29 44.72 4.22
C LYS A 2 -74.05 43.86 4.57
N PRO A 3 -73.52 43.04 3.65
CA PRO A 3 -72.27 42.32 3.89
C PRO A 3 -71.09 43.30 3.87
N PHE A 4 -70.20 43.19 4.86
CA PHE A 4 -68.90 43.85 4.85
C PHE A 4 -68.00 43.13 3.83
N PRO A 5 -67.35 43.84 2.89
CA PRO A 5 -66.35 43.22 2.03
C PRO A 5 -65.09 42.95 2.86
N VAL A 6 -64.71 41.68 2.98
CA VAL A 6 -63.37 41.30 3.45
C VAL A 6 -62.45 41.39 2.24
N GLU A 7 -61.68 42.47 2.15
CA GLU A 7 -60.57 42.56 1.22
C GLU A 7 -59.47 41.59 1.69
N ILE A 8 -59.34 40.46 1.00
CA ILE A 8 -58.16 39.60 1.13
C ILE A 8 -57.03 40.31 0.39
N GLN A 9 -56.17 41.02 1.12
CA GLN A 9 -54.91 41.54 0.57
C GLN A 9 -54.09 40.37 0.03
N LYS A 10 -53.97 40.31 -1.30
CA LYS A 10 -52.97 39.48 -1.97
C LYS A 10 -51.61 40.10 -1.68
N CYS A 11 -50.84 39.49 -0.79
CA CYS A 11 -49.42 39.80 -0.66
C CYS A 11 -48.69 39.17 -1.86
N GLU A 12 -48.22 40.00 -2.79
CA GLU A 12 -47.37 39.59 -3.90
C GLU A 12 -45.90 39.84 -3.54
N GLY A 13 -45.14 38.75 -3.40
CA GLY A 13 -43.69 38.79 -3.18
C GLY A 13 -43.22 37.83 -2.08
N PHE A 14 -42.25 36.97 -2.41
CA PHE A 14 -41.68 35.95 -1.50
C PHE A 14 -41.24 36.52 -0.15
N TRP A 15 -40.78 37.78 -0.14
CA TRP A 15 -40.26 38.46 1.06
C TRP A 15 -41.32 39.15 1.93
N LEU A 16 -42.55 39.36 1.42
CA LEU A 16 -43.61 40.11 2.13
C LEU A 16 -44.67 39.21 2.78
N CYS A 17 -44.60 37.89 2.55
CA CYS A 17 -45.46 36.87 3.17
C CYS A 17 -44.78 36.07 4.28
N VAL A 18 -43.52 36.34 4.61
CA VAL A 18 -42.80 35.53 5.58
C VAL A 18 -43.14 36.01 6.98
N THR A 19 -44.08 35.32 7.64
CA THR A 19 -44.23 35.44 9.10
C THR A 19 -42.89 35.12 9.76
N PRO A 20 -42.46 35.84 10.82
CA PRO A 20 -41.14 35.66 11.45
C PRO A 20 -40.80 34.20 11.79
N ASP A 21 -41.82 33.40 12.08
CA ASP A 21 -41.75 31.96 12.36
C ASP A 21 -41.18 31.13 11.18
N ALA A 22 -41.49 31.51 9.93
CA ALA A 22 -41.05 30.79 8.74
C ALA A 22 -39.57 31.08 8.40
N VAL A 23 -39.05 32.26 8.73
CA VAL A 23 -37.62 32.58 8.64
C VAL A 23 -36.83 31.74 9.65
N VAL A 24 -37.29 31.67 10.90
CA VAL A 24 -36.61 30.92 11.96
C VAL A 24 -36.63 29.41 11.68
N GLN A 25 -37.74 28.87 11.16
CA GLN A 25 -37.81 27.47 10.72
C GLN A 25 -36.93 27.18 9.50
N SER A 26 -36.87 28.07 8.49
CA SER A 26 -36.02 27.86 7.31
C SER A 26 -34.53 27.90 7.65
N PHE A 27 -34.09 28.86 8.48
CA PHE A 27 -32.70 28.93 8.94
C PHE A 27 -32.36 27.77 9.89
N GLY A 28 -33.28 27.38 10.78
CA GLY A 28 -33.09 26.21 11.66
C GLY A 28 -32.94 24.90 10.87
N THR A 29 -33.69 24.73 9.79
CA THR A 29 -33.63 23.55 8.91
C THR A 29 -32.33 23.53 8.10
N ILE A 30 -31.88 24.69 7.60
CA ILE A 30 -30.59 24.80 6.88
C ILE A 30 -29.41 24.54 7.81
N ILE A 31 -29.41 25.09 9.04
CA ILE A 31 -28.35 24.87 10.02
C ILE A 31 -28.35 23.41 10.50
N ALA A 32 -29.51 22.80 10.72
CA ALA A 32 -29.62 21.39 11.09
C ALA A 32 -29.19 20.45 9.94
N ALA A 33 -29.49 20.78 8.69
CA ALA A 33 -29.06 20.02 7.52
C ALA A 33 -27.54 20.14 7.31
N ILE A 34 -26.98 21.35 7.40
CA ILE A 34 -25.52 21.58 7.30
C ILE A 34 -24.79 20.90 8.45
N GLY A 35 -25.30 21.03 9.68
CA GLY A 35 -24.76 20.35 10.87
C GLY A 35 -24.86 18.84 10.81
N GLY A 36 -25.95 18.30 10.25
CA GLY A 36 -26.15 16.86 10.03
C GLY A 36 -25.20 16.30 8.98
N VAL A 37 -24.98 17.00 7.87
CA VAL A 37 -24.03 16.61 6.82
C VAL A 37 -22.59 16.70 7.33
N LEU A 38 -22.21 17.77 8.04
CA LEU A 38 -20.90 17.90 8.66
C LEU A 38 -20.66 16.86 9.76
N GLY A 39 -21.68 16.56 10.58
CA GLY A 39 -21.62 15.52 11.60
C GLY A 39 -21.42 14.12 10.99
N ALA A 40 -22.20 13.79 9.95
CA ALA A 40 -22.04 12.54 9.20
C ALA A 40 -20.67 12.46 8.51
N TYR A 41 -20.19 13.55 7.91
CA TYR A 41 -18.86 13.63 7.31
C TYR A 41 -17.74 13.40 8.34
N LEU A 42 -17.84 14.00 9.53
CA LEU A 42 -16.86 13.80 10.60
C LEU A 42 -16.87 12.36 11.13
N LEU A 43 -18.05 11.75 11.28
CA LEU A 43 -18.19 10.35 11.69
C LEU A 43 -17.61 9.39 10.64
N LEU A 44 -17.95 9.57 9.37
CA LEU A 44 -17.37 8.82 8.26
C LEU A 44 -15.86 8.96 8.23
N ARG A 45 -15.34 10.19 8.34
CA ARG A 45 -13.89 10.45 8.38
C ARG A 45 -13.21 9.75 9.56
N LYS A 46 -13.87 9.68 10.72
CA LYS A 46 -13.36 8.95 11.89
C LYS A 46 -13.34 7.44 11.65
N GLU A 47 -14.40 6.89 11.04
CA GLU A 47 -14.49 5.46 10.71
C GLU A 47 -13.45 5.06 9.65
N PHE A 48 -13.26 5.87 8.60
CA PHE A 48 -12.21 5.65 7.61
C PHE A 48 -10.82 5.63 8.26
N ARG A 49 -10.51 6.58 9.15
CA ARG A 49 -9.24 6.60 9.88
C ARG A 49 -9.07 5.39 10.80
N TYR A 50 -10.14 4.92 11.44
CA TYR A 50 -10.07 3.72 12.28
C TYR A 50 -9.75 2.48 11.44
N LYS A 51 -10.48 2.29 10.33
CA LYS A 51 -10.22 1.21 9.37
C LYS A 51 -8.81 1.26 8.79
N GLU A 52 -8.30 2.46 8.49
CA GLU A 52 -6.93 2.65 7.99
C GLU A 52 -5.88 2.26 9.03
N LYS A 53 -6.07 2.66 10.29
CA LYS A 53 -5.18 2.24 11.40
C LYS A 53 -5.22 0.74 11.66
N GLU A 54 -6.40 0.13 11.59
CA GLU A 54 -6.58 -1.31 11.73
C GLU A 54 -5.87 -2.07 10.61
N LYS A 55 -6.03 -1.63 9.35
CA LYS A 55 -5.30 -2.17 8.21
C LYS A 55 -3.79 -2.07 8.39
N GLU A 56 -3.29 -0.89 8.77
CA GLU A 56 -1.87 -0.68 9.01
C GLU A 56 -1.33 -1.58 10.14
N TYR A 57 -2.10 -1.77 11.22
CA TYR A 57 -1.74 -2.69 12.29
C TYR A 57 -1.63 -4.15 11.81
N ILE A 58 -2.64 -4.62 11.05
CA ILE A 58 -2.64 -5.98 10.50
C ILE A 58 -1.47 -6.16 9.53
N PHE A 59 -1.23 -5.19 8.64
CA PHE A 59 -0.08 -5.20 7.75
C PHE A 59 1.24 -5.26 8.50
N LYS A 60 1.46 -4.42 9.52
CA LYS A 60 2.69 -4.45 10.35
C LYS A 60 2.94 -5.84 10.93
N LEU A 61 1.89 -6.52 11.39
CA LEU A 61 2.00 -7.85 11.99
C LEU A 61 2.38 -8.92 10.95
N GLU A 62 1.73 -8.93 9.79
CA GLU A 62 2.05 -9.88 8.72
C GLU A 62 3.41 -9.58 8.07
N PHE A 63 3.69 -8.31 7.79
CA PHE A 63 4.97 -7.89 7.24
C PHE A 63 6.13 -8.20 8.16
N ARG A 64 5.99 -8.08 9.49
CA ARG A 64 7.06 -8.51 10.42
C ARG A 64 7.39 -10.00 10.30
N LYS A 65 6.41 -10.86 10.04
CA LYS A 65 6.66 -12.30 9.81
C LYS A 65 7.36 -12.53 8.48
N ALA A 66 6.90 -11.87 7.41
CA ALA A 66 7.51 -11.95 6.09
C ALA A 66 8.94 -11.37 6.06
N LYS A 67 9.17 -10.25 6.76
CA LYS A 67 10.45 -9.54 6.85
C LYS A 67 11.58 -10.45 7.31
N ARG A 68 11.33 -11.36 8.25
CA ARG A 68 12.34 -12.32 8.68
C ARG A 68 12.86 -13.19 7.53
N TRP A 69 11.96 -13.64 6.64
CA TRP A 69 12.32 -14.46 5.48
C TRP A 69 13.01 -13.63 4.41
N VAL A 70 12.55 -12.40 4.20
CA VAL A 70 13.19 -11.41 3.35
C VAL A 70 14.63 -11.14 3.79
N ASP A 71 14.85 -10.82 5.07
CA ASP A 71 16.17 -10.53 5.63
C ASP A 71 17.13 -11.73 5.46
N LEU A 72 16.66 -12.95 5.77
CA LEU A 72 17.46 -14.17 5.58
C LEU A 72 17.79 -14.43 4.11
N SER A 73 16.83 -14.21 3.22
CA SER A 73 17.05 -14.40 1.77
C SER A 73 18.06 -13.40 1.23
N LEU A 74 17.99 -12.15 1.68
CA LEU A 74 18.95 -11.11 1.31
C LEU A 74 20.36 -11.46 1.77
N GLU A 75 20.53 -11.88 3.01
CA GLU A 75 21.83 -12.31 3.54
C GLU A 75 22.44 -13.43 2.68
N HIS A 76 21.61 -14.38 2.25
CA HIS A 76 22.03 -15.47 1.36
C HIS A 76 22.35 -14.97 -0.06
N LEU A 77 21.54 -14.08 -0.63
CA LEU A 77 21.80 -13.48 -1.93
C LEU A 77 23.08 -12.64 -1.95
N GLU A 78 23.36 -11.91 -0.88
CA GLU A 78 24.60 -11.14 -0.73
C GLU A 78 25.82 -12.07 -0.65
N ARG A 79 25.73 -13.15 0.13
CA ARG A 79 26.77 -14.19 0.16
C ARG A 79 26.97 -14.88 -1.18
N PHE A 80 25.87 -15.18 -1.87
CA PHE A 80 25.89 -15.74 -3.21
C PHE A 80 26.62 -14.81 -4.18
N HIS A 81 26.24 -13.53 -4.21
CA HIS A 81 26.88 -12.50 -5.04
C HIS A 81 28.39 -12.39 -4.74
N GLN A 82 28.78 -12.30 -3.47
CA GLN A 82 30.18 -12.22 -3.06
C GLN A 82 30.97 -13.48 -3.46
N SER A 83 30.38 -14.66 -3.30
CA SER A 83 31.02 -15.93 -3.68
C SER A 83 31.22 -16.01 -5.19
N TRP A 84 30.24 -15.54 -5.95
CA TRP A 84 30.32 -15.43 -7.40
C TRP A 84 31.44 -14.47 -7.82
N GLU A 85 31.53 -13.28 -7.25
CA GLU A 85 32.63 -12.33 -7.51
C GLU A 85 34.01 -12.92 -7.22
N ASN A 86 34.12 -13.71 -6.14
CA ASN A 86 35.37 -14.35 -5.74
C ASN A 86 35.67 -15.65 -6.50
N GLY A 87 34.83 -16.05 -7.46
CA GLY A 87 35.01 -17.29 -8.23
C GLY A 87 34.88 -18.57 -7.39
N THR A 88 34.24 -18.50 -6.22
CA THR A 88 34.00 -19.66 -5.36
C THR A 88 32.82 -20.47 -5.89
N ASP A 89 33.02 -21.76 -6.14
CA ASP A 89 31.93 -22.64 -6.56
C ASP A 89 31.00 -22.96 -5.38
N ILE A 90 29.82 -22.35 -5.41
CA ILE A 90 28.77 -22.55 -4.40
C ILE A 90 27.52 -23.25 -4.99
N ARG A 91 27.63 -23.94 -6.13
CA ARG A 91 26.47 -24.55 -6.80
C ARG A 91 25.68 -25.52 -5.91
N LEU A 92 26.36 -26.22 -5.00
CA LEU A 92 25.74 -27.14 -4.05
C LEU A 92 24.83 -26.46 -3.00
N LEU A 93 24.99 -25.15 -2.79
CA LEU A 93 24.21 -24.38 -1.83
C LEU A 93 22.96 -23.75 -2.47
N ILE A 94 22.92 -23.64 -3.80
CA ILE A 94 21.86 -22.96 -4.55
C ILE A 94 20.49 -23.59 -4.33
N ASP A 95 20.41 -24.92 -4.22
CA ASP A 95 19.13 -25.61 -3.97
C ASP A 95 18.48 -25.17 -2.63
N GLY A 96 19.32 -24.81 -1.65
CA GLY A 96 18.85 -24.25 -0.37
C GLY A 96 18.33 -22.83 -0.54
N ASP A 97 19.07 -22.00 -1.28
CA ASP A 97 18.71 -20.61 -1.55
C ASP A 97 17.44 -20.50 -2.42
N GLU A 98 17.26 -21.39 -3.41
CA GLU A 98 16.04 -21.47 -4.22
C GLU A 98 14.81 -21.75 -3.35
N LYS A 99 14.91 -22.70 -2.40
CA LYS A 99 13.82 -23.00 -1.47
C LYS A 99 13.53 -21.84 -0.52
N LEU A 100 14.58 -21.15 -0.06
CA LEU A 100 14.43 -19.97 0.78
C LEU A 100 13.71 -18.84 0.03
N LEU A 101 14.12 -18.55 -1.21
CA LEU A 101 13.46 -17.57 -2.07
C LEU A 101 12.02 -17.96 -2.40
N GLN A 102 11.75 -19.24 -2.67
CA GLN A 102 10.39 -19.72 -2.87
C GLN A 102 9.55 -19.43 -1.62
N LYS A 103 10.06 -19.76 -0.43
CA LYS A 103 9.34 -19.50 0.81
C LYS A 103 9.09 -18.02 1.04
N THR A 104 10.07 -17.17 0.75
CA THR A 104 9.93 -15.72 0.88
C THR A 104 8.88 -15.17 -0.08
N ASN A 105 8.88 -15.62 -1.34
CA ASN A 105 7.87 -15.25 -2.32
C ASN A 105 6.45 -15.67 -1.90
N GLU A 106 6.28 -16.88 -1.36
CA GLU A 106 5.00 -17.33 -0.78
C GLU A 106 4.55 -16.41 0.35
N MET A 107 5.46 -16.08 1.29
CA MET A 107 5.14 -15.24 2.44
C MET A 107 4.79 -13.79 2.05
N LEU A 108 5.39 -13.26 0.98
CA LEU A 108 5.00 -11.98 0.42
C LEU A 108 3.62 -12.11 -0.25
N ARG A 109 3.45 -13.02 -1.21
CA ARG A 109 2.19 -13.17 -1.97
C ARG A 109 0.95 -13.52 -1.15
N ASP A 110 1.12 -14.25 -0.06
CA ASP A 110 0.02 -14.61 0.84
C ASP A 110 -0.58 -13.38 1.57
N MET A 111 0.11 -12.24 1.54
CA MET A 111 -0.39 -11.01 2.13
C MET A 111 -1.48 -10.39 1.24
N SER A 112 -2.68 -10.23 1.82
CA SER A 112 -3.79 -9.63 1.07
C SER A 112 -3.50 -8.18 0.67
N SER A 113 -3.65 -7.85 -0.62
CA SER A 113 -3.54 -6.47 -1.10
C SER A 113 -4.51 -5.50 -0.39
N SER A 114 -5.61 -6.02 0.17
CA SER A 114 -6.60 -5.22 0.90
C SER A 114 -6.09 -4.61 2.20
N ILE A 115 -5.04 -5.21 2.79
CA ILE A 115 -4.43 -4.77 4.05
C ILE A 115 -3.20 -3.88 3.84
N ILE A 116 -2.65 -3.84 2.62
CA ILE A 116 -1.48 -3.02 2.30
C ILE A 116 -1.87 -1.53 2.31
N PRO A 117 -1.26 -0.68 3.15
CA PRO A 117 -1.49 0.76 3.11
C PRO A 117 -1.02 1.36 1.78
N SER A 118 -1.83 2.25 1.20
CA SER A 118 -1.51 2.91 -0.08
C SER A 118 -0.17 3.64 -0.08
N LYS A 119 0.25 4.20 1.07
CA LYS A 119 1.53 4.91 1.23
C LYS A 119 2.78 4.05 0.98
N ILE A 120 2.66 2.72 1.07
CA ILE A 120 3.76 1.76 0.87
C ILE A 120 3.50 0.78 -0.27
N LEU A 121 2.38 0.89 -0.98
CA LEU A 121 1.98 -0.10 -1.99
C LEU A 121 3.06 -0.25 -3.06
N ASP A 122 3.55 0.86 -3.61
CA ASP A 122 4.60 0.83 -4.65
C ASP A 122 5.91 0.19 -4.16
N ASP A 123 6.31 0.44 -2.91
CA ASP A 123 7.51 -0.17 -2.33
C ASP A 123 7.31 -1.67 -2.08
N TYR A 124 6.09 -2.07 -1.70
CA TYR A 124 5.75 -3.46 -1.49
C TYR A 124 5.68 -4.24 -2.81
N ASP A 125 5.05 -3.66 -3.83
CA ASP A 125 4.96 -4.25 -5.17
C ASP A 125 6.36 -4.37 -5.79
N GLY A 126 7.23 -3.36 -5.59
CA GLY A 126 8.64 -3.42 -5.98
C GLY A 126 9.39 -4.54 -5.26
N LEU A 127 9.19 -4.68 -3.95
CA LEU A 127 9.75 -5.78 -3.17
C LEU A 127 9.32 -7.16 -3.71
N GLU A 128 8.03 -7.37 -3.97
CA GLU A 128 7.54 -8.64 -4.53
C GLU A 128 8.11 -8.91 -5.93
N TYR A 129 8.18 -7.88 -6.77
CA TYR A 129 8.72 -7.98 -8.12
C TYR A 129 10.18 -8.44 -8.12
N GLU A 130 11.05 -7.79 -7.34
CA GLU A 130 12.46 -8.15 -7.25
C GLU A 130 12.66 -9.59 -6.73
N PHE A 131 11.90 -9.96 -5.69
CA PHE A 131 11.96 -11.32 -5.13
C PHE A 131 11.51 -12.41 -6.11
N SER A 132 10.58 -12.09 -7.01
CA SER A 132 10.18 -13.00 -8.08
C SER A 132 11.28 -13.25 -9.12
N GLY A 133 12.22 -12.30 -9.24
CA GLY A 133 13.33 -12.34 -10.17
C GLY A 133 14.57 -13.09 -9.65
N PHE A 134 14.75 -13.21 -8.32
CA PHE A 134 16.02 -13.73 -7.80
C PHE A 134 16.36 -15.18 -8.19
N THR A 135 15.34 -16.02 -8.36
CA THR A 135 15.52 -17.41 -8.80
C THR A 135 16.14 -17.50 -10.20
N PHE A 136 15.98 -16.47 -11.03
CA PHE A 136 16.63 -16.41 -12.35
C PHE A 136 18.16 -16.36 -12.19
N TYR A 137 18.69 -15.49 -11.33
CA TYR A 137 20.15 -15.35 -11.14
C TYR A 137 20.79 -16.64 -10.62
N LEU A 138 20.14 -17.29 -9.66
CA LEU A 138 20.56 -18.59 -9.14
C LEU A 138 20.62 -19.65 -10.23
N ASN A 139 19.58 -19.74 -11.07
CA ASN A 139 19.52 -20.69 -12.18
C ASN A 139 20.58 -20.41 -13.25
N MET A 140 20.83 -19.13 -13.56
CA MET A 140 21.85 -18.73 -14.53
C MET A 140 23.24 -19.22 -14.11
N TYR A 141 23.59 -19.04 -12.84
CA TYR A 141 24.85 -19.52 -12.27
C TYR A 141 24.91 -21.05 -12.15
N LYS A 142 23.86 -21.68 -11.63
CA LYS A 142 23.79 -23.14 -11.44
C LYS A 142 23.98 -23.91 -12.73
N ASN A 143 23.39 -23.43 -13.83
CA ASN A 143 23.41 -24.10 -15.13
C ASN A 143 24.52 -23.61 -16.06
N ASN A 144 25.42 -22.73 -15.59
CA ASN A 144 26.53 -22.16 -16.36
C ASN A 144 26.11 -21.55 -17.71
N LEU A 145 25.00 -20.81 -17.72
CA LEU A 145 24.44 -20.24 -18.95
C LEU A 145 25.28 -19.10 -19.55
N PHE A 146 26.44 -18.79 -18.95
CA PHE A 146 27.41 -17.79 -19.40
C PHE A 146 28.46 -18.35 -20.37
N LEU A 147 28.70 -19.66 -20.35
CA LEU A 147 29.83 -20.29 -21.04
C LEU A 147 29.75 -20.21 -22.58
N ASP A 148 28.56 -19.98 -23.14
CA ASP A 148 28.34 -19.91 -24.58
C ASP A 148 28.33 -18.47 -25.14
N GLY A 149 28.65 -17.46 -24.33
CA GLY A 149 28.67 -16.04 -24.75
C GLY A 149 27.30 -15.47 -25.13
N ILE A 150 26.22 -16.22 -24.87
CA ILE A 150 24.82 -15.81 -25.11
C ILE A 150 24.41 -14.75 -24.10
N VAL A 151 24.95 -14.81 -22.88
CA VAL A 151 24.63 -13.89 -21.79
C VAL A 151 25.90 -13.35 -21.16
N ASP A 152 25.98 -12.03 -21.05
CA ASP A 152 27.08 -11.31 -20.41
C ASP A 152 27.05 -11.52 -18.90
N GLU A 153 28.02 -12.28 -18.38
CA GLU A 153 28.11 -12.63 -16.96
C GLU A 153 28.26 -11.39 -16.07
N ASP A 154 29.08 -10.42 -16.48
CA ASP A 154 29.35 -9.22 -15.67
C ASP A 154 28.10 -8.35 -15.56
N ASN A 155 27.34 -8.22 -16.67
CA ASN A 155 26.06 -7.52 -16.67
C ASN A 155 25.02 -8.21 -15.78
N ILE A 156 24.90 -9.55 -15.83
CA ILE A 156 23.97 -10.29 -14.96
C ILE A 156 24.35 -10.14 -13.49
N ARG A 157 25.65 -10.18 -13.17
CA ARG A 157 26.14 -9.97 -11.81
C ARG A 157 25.84 -8.56 -11.32
N GLU A 158 26.08 -7.54 -12.13
CA GLU A 158 25.74 -6.15 -11.82
C GLU A 158 24.23 -5.96 -11.62
N ASN A 159 23.39 -6.60 -12.45
CA ASN A 159 21.94 -6.55 -12.30
C ASN A 159 21.46 -7.20 -11.00
N LEU A 160 22.08 -8.32 -10.60
CA LEU A 160 21.82 -8.92 -9.29
C LEU A 160 22.16 -7.95 -8.16
N ARG A 161 23.32 -7.30 -8.21
CA ARG A 161 23.70 -6.29 -7.21
C ARG A 161 22.67 -5.16 -7.10
N LYS A 162 22.27 -4.60 -8.24
CA LYS A 162 21.25 -3.54 -8.31
C LYS A 162 19.91 -4.02 -7.73
N SER A 163 19.51 -5.25 -8.03
CA SER A 163 18.27 -5.85 -7.50
C SER A 163 18.32 -6.01 -5.98
N ILE A 164 19.47 -6.45 -5.43
CA ILE A 164 19.68 -6.52 -3.96
C ILE A 164 19.60 -5.12 -3.33
N ASP A 165 20.25 -4.12 -3.92
CA ASP A 165 20.23 -2.75 -3.42
C ASP A 165 18.81 -2.12 -3.50
N SER A 166 18.08 -2.40 -4.57
CA SER A 166 16.67 -2.02 -4.79
C SER A 166 15.76 -2.59 -3.68
N VAL A 167 15.90 -3.87 -3.39
CA VAL A 167 15.17 -4.53 -2.30
C VAL A 167 15.47 -3.91 -0.94
N ASN A 168 16.75 -3.65 -0.64
CA ASN A 168 17.16 -2.99 0.60
C ASN A 168 16.51 -1.59 0.72
N GLN A 169 16.42 -0.85 -0.38
CA GLN A 169 15.74 0.45 -0.42
C GLN A 169 14.23 0.32 -0.15
N HIS A 170 13.55 -0.63 -0.80
CA HIS A 170 12.13 -0.88 -0.57
C HIS A 170 11.83 -1.28 0.89
N ILE A 171 12.63 -2.16 1.48
CA ILE A 171 12.49 -2.56 2.89
C ILE A 171 12.67 -1.36 3.82
N SER A 172 13.68 -0.53 3.56
CA SER A 172 13.93 0.69 4.33
C SER A 172 12.74 1.65 4.25
N ASN A 173 12.22 1.90 3.04
CA ASN A 173 11.06 2.76 2.83
C ASN A 173 9.82 2.24 3.54
N ILE A 174 9.53 0.93 3.43
CA ILE A 174 8.42 0.31 4.15
C ILE A 174 8.60 0.52 5.64
N THR A 175 9.73 0.08 6.19
CA THR A 175 10.04 0.14 7.63
C THR A 175 9.88 1.55 8.19
N ASN A 176 10.41 2.57 7.49
CA ASN A 176 10.31 3.97 7.88
C ASN A 176 8.87 4.51 7.82
N LYS A 177 8.10 4.14 6.79
CA LYS A 177 6.72 4.63 6.61
C LYS A 177 5.72 3.99 7.56
N ILE A 178 6.05 2.82 8.12
CA ILE A 178 5.19 2.09 9.06
C ILE A 178 5.82 1.91 10.44
N ASP A 179 6.77 2.77 10.84
CA ASP A 179 7.39 2.79 12.17
C ASP A 179 7.71 1.38 12.72
N LEU A 180 8.44 0.58 11.92
CA LEU A 180 8.89 -0.75 12.31
C LEU A 180 10.32 -0.76 12.84
#